data_AF-A0A840G8F9-F1
#
_entry.id   AF-A0A840G8F9-F1
#
_cell.length_a   1.000
_cell.length_b   1.000
_cell.length_c   1.000
_cell.angle_alpha   90.00
_cell.angle_beta   90.00
_cell.angle_gamma   90.00
#
_symmetry.space_group_name_H-M   'P 1'
#
loop_
_entity.id
_entity.type
_entity.pdbx_description
1 polymer ?
#
loop_
_entity_poly.entity_id
_entity_poly.type
_entity_poly.pdbx_seq_one_letter_code
_entity_poly.pdbx_strand_id
1 'polypeptide(L)' 'MNLIDIDIDIDIDIDIDIDIGHAVRVRRTELGLTQVRLAHLSGLSCQTLIGLENGALAIWASIV' A
#
# COMPACT_ATOMS: atom_id res chain seq x y z
N MET A 1 -28.07 -31.55 9.16
CA MET A 1 -27.81 -31.34 7.73
C MET A 1 -28.66 -30.13 7.35
N ASN A 2 -28.14 -28.91 7.31
CA ASN A 2 -26.87 -28.46 6.74
C ASN A 2 -26.17 -27.39 7.59
N LEU A 3 -24.85 -27.53 7.67
CA LEU A 3 -23.88 -26.48 7.96
C LEU A 3 -23.54 -25.81 6.61
N ILE A 4 -23.39 -24.48 6.58
CA ILE A 4 -22.81 -23.66 5.48
C ILE A 4 -23.85 -23.49 4.34
N ASP A 5 -24.22 -22.29 3.90
CA ASP A 5 -23.36 -21.24 3.36
C ASP A 5 -23.41 -19.94 4.17
N ILE A 6 -22.21 -19.53 4.60
CA ILE A 6 -21.93 -18.17 4.99
C ILE A 6 -21.97 -17.36 3.70
N ASP A 7 -23.01 -16.56 3.51
CA ASP A 7 -22.92 -15.39 2.64
C ASP A 7 -22.01 -14.40 3.38
N ILE A 8 -20.71 -14.65 3.33
CA ILE A 8 -19.74 -13.57 3.46
C ILE A 8 -20.03 -12.75 2.20
N ASP A 9 -20.86 -11.72 2.35
CA ASP A 9 -20.78 -10.53 1.55
C ASP A 9 -19.41 -9.92 1.86
N ILE A 10 -18.40 -10.55 1.26
CA ILE A 10 -17.13 -9.95 0.99
C ILE A 10 -17.52 -8.87 -0.01
N ASP A 11 -17.95 -7.72 0.51
CA ASP A 11 -17.76 -6.44 -0.15
C ASP A 11 -16.24 -6.22 -0.16
N ILE A 12 -15.54 -7.09 -0.89
CA ILE A 12 -14.28 -6.81 -1.53
C ILE A 12 -14.69 -5.85 -2.66
N ASP A 13 -15.01 -4.63 -2.24
CA ASP A 13 -14.42 -3.47 -2.86
C ASP A 13 -12.90 -3.59 -2.63
N ILE A 14 -12.27 -4.63 -3.19
CA ILE A 14 -10.89 -4.51 -3.60
C ILE A 14 -11.02 -3.51 -4.74
N ASP A 15 -10.89 -2.24 -4.37
CA ASP A 15 -10.20 -1.26 -5.17
C ASP A 15 -8.94 -1.97 -5.69
N ILE A 16 -9.06 -2.64 -6.85
CA ILE A 16 -7.97 -3.38 -7.49
C ILE A 16 -6.87 -2.41 -7.97
N ASP A 17 -7.12 -1.10 -7.77
CA ASP A 17 -6.19 0.00 -7.94
C ASP A 17 -5.81 0.65 -6.60
N ILE A 18 -5.69 -0.13 -5.51
CA ILE A 18 -4.94 0.34 -4.33
C ILE A 18 -3.52 0.66 -4.80
N ASP A 19 -3.27 1.95 -5.00
CA ASP A 19 -1.93 2.50 -5.19
C ASP A 19 -1.05 1.94 -4.06
N ILE A 20 0.01 1.23 -4.43
CA ILE A 20 0.98 0.67 -3.47
C ILE A 20 1.50 1.76 -2.52
N GLY A 21 1.59 3.01 -2.98
CA GLY A 21 1.88 4.18 -2.17
C GLY A 21 0.87 4.42 -1.05
N HIS A 22 -0.42 4.31 -1.35
CA HIS A 22 -1.49 4.41 -0.36
C HIS A 22 -1.41 3.29 0.67
N ALA A 23 -1.26 2.02 0.23
CA ALA A 23 -1.11 0.88 1.14
C ALA A 23 0.09 1.02 2.08
N VAL A 24 1.23 1.46 1.55
CA VAL A 24 2.45 1.72 2.33
C VAL A 24 2.20 2.83 3.36
N ARG A 25 1.54 3.92 2.98
CA ARG A 25 1.21 5.03 3.89
C ARG A 25 0.31 4.59 5.03
N VAL A 26 -0.79 3.89 4.73
CA VAL A 26 -1.72 3.36 5.73
C VAL A 26 -0.97 2.49 6.73
N ARG A 27 -0.24 1.48 6.23
CA ARG A 27 0.49 0.55 7.09
C ARG A 27 1.55 1.24 7.94
N ARG A 28 2.26 2.22 7.39
CA ARG A 28 3.23 3.03 8.12
C ARG A 28 2.58 3.75 9.29
N THR A 29 1.41 4.37 9.08
CA THR A 29 0.69 5.11 10.12
C THR A 29 0.12 4.21 11.20
N GLU A 30 -0.42 3.04 10.86
CA GLU A 30 -0.89 2.04 11.83
C GLU A 30 0.21 1.58 12.77
N LEU A 31 1.44 1.47 12.26
CA LEU A 31 2.62 1.10 13.04
C LEU A 31 3.25 2.28 13.79
N GLY A 32 2.67 3.49 13.70
CA GLY A 32 3.19 4.69 14.35
C GLY A 32 4.54 5.16 13.81
N LEU A 33 4.90 4.77 12.58
CA LEU A 33 6.20 5.08 11.99
C LEU A 33 6.18 6.44 11.28
N THR A 34 7.27 7.19 11.43
CA THR A 34 7.54 8.35 10.56
C THR A 34 8.04 7.87 9.19
N GLN A 35 7.90 8.71 8.15
CA GLN A 35 8.47 8.41 6.83
C GLN A 35 9.98 8.17 6.91
N VAL A 36 10.70 8.98 7.69
CA VAL A 36 12.15 8.80 7.91
C VAL A 36 12.46 7.43 8.49
N ARG A 37 11.66 6.96 9.45
CA ARG A 37 11.87 5.65 10.08
C ARG A 37 11.61 4.51 9.12
N LEU A 38 10.54 4.57 8.33
CA LEU A 38 10.26 3.54 7.32
C LEU A 38 11.30 3.54 6.19
N ALA A 39 11.75 4.71 5.74
CA ALA A 39 12.81 4.85 4.75
C ALA A 39 14.10 4.19 5.24
N HIS A 40 14.51 4.45 6.48
CA HIS A 40 15.67 3.82 7.09
C HIS A 40 15.55 2.29 7.19
N LEU A 41 14.38 1.77 7.59
CA LEU A 41 14.14 0.33 7.73
C LEU A 41 14.09 -0.40 6.38
N SER A 42 13.64 0.27 5.32
CA SER A 42 13.51 -0.30 3.98
C SER A 42 14.75 -0.09 3.11
N GLY A 43 15.73 0.70 3.57
CA GLY A 43 16.89 1.11 2.76
C GLY A 43 16.55 2.09 1.65
N LEU A 44 15.34 2.67 1.65
CA LEU A 44 14.93 3.70 0.69
C LEU A 44 15.37 5.08 1.16
N SER A 45 15.55 6.00 0.22
CA SER A 45 15.65 7.41 0.57
C SER A 45 14.28 7.93 1.04
N CYS A 46 14.28 8.93 1.93
CA CYS A 46 13.03 9.58 2.36
C CYS A 46 12.28 10.17 1.16
N GLN A 47 12.99 10.72 0.19
CA GLN A 47 12.41 11.32 -1.01
C GLN A 47 11.72 10.28 -1.90
N THR A 48 12.33 9.10 -2.05
CA THR A 48 11.72 7.95 -2.74
C THR A 48 10.45 7.51 -2.03
N LEU A 49 10.48 7.37 -0.70
CA LEU A 49 9.29 6.98 0.06
C LEU A 49 8.16 8.03 0.00
N ILE A 50 8.49 9.32 0.06
CA ILE A 50 7.52 10.41 -0.10
C ILE A 50 6.91 10.38 -1.50
N GLY A 51 7.72 10.18 -2.54
CA GLY A 51 7.24 10.03 -3.91
C GLY A 51 6.34 8.81 -4.08
N LEU A 52 6.66 7.70 -3.41
CA LEU A 52 5.86 6.47 -3.40
C LEU A 52 4.51 6.72 -2.76
N GLU A 53 4.49 7.23 -1.53
CA GLU A 53 3.24 7.46 -0.74
C GLU A 53 2.31 8.52 -1.34
N ASN A 54 2.79 9.30 -2.31
CA ASN A 54 2.02 10.34 -3.00
C ASN A 54 1.69 9.95 -4.46
N GLY A 55 1.96 8.71 -4.89
CA GLY A 55 1.68 8.24 -6.25
C GLY A 55 2.57 8.87 -7.33
N ALA A 56 3.64 9.58 -6.94
CA ALA A 56 4.54 10.27 -7.86
C ALA A 56 5.63 9.36 -8.44
N LEU A 57 5.86 8.19 -7.84
CA LEU A 57 6.64 7.10 -8.45
C LEU A 57 5.75 6.33 -9.42
N ALA A 58 5.37 6.97 -10.52
CA ALA A 58 4.86 6.24 -11.67
C ALA A 58 6.04 5.41 -12.22
N ILE A 59 6.06 4.11 -11.91
CA ILE A 59 7.02 3.16 -12.47
C ILE A 59 6.60 2.91 -13.93
N TRP A 60 6.77 3.91 -14.80
CA TRP A 60 6.93 3.64 -16.23
C TRP A 60 8.42 3.47 -16.44
N ALA A 61 8.88 2.25 -16.21
CA ALA A 61 9.99 1.76 -16.99
C ALA A 61 9.61 2.03 -18.46
N SER A 62 10.24 3.03 -19.06
CA SER A 62 10.24 3.23 -20.51
C SER A 62 10.97 2.03 -21.12
N ILE A 63 10.26 0.90 -21.20
CA ILE A 63 10.55 -0.21 -22.10
C ILE A 63 9.37 -0.24 -23.05
N VAL A 64 9.40 0.64 -24.05
CA VAL A 64 9.46 0.33 -25.49
C VAL A 64 10.14 1.52 -26.15
#